data_AF-A0A399YTG5-F1
#
_entry.id   AF-A0A399YTG5-F1
#
_cell.length_a   1.000
_cell.length_b   1.000
_cell.length_c   1.000
_cell.angle_alpha   90.00
_cell.angle_beta   90.00
_cell.angle_gamma   90.00
#
_symmetry.space_group_name_H-M   'P 1'
#
loop_
_entity.id
_entity.type
_entity.pdbx_description
1 polymer ?
#
loop_
_entity_poly.entity_id
_entity_poly.type
_entity_poly.pdbx_seq_one_letter_code
_entity_poly.pdbx_strand_id
1 'polypeptide(L)'
;MKRLALLILILAILGAGGTLTALTGSDWSATAMPGAKVQCADPACSVFLAEPWQAGQLILLVGFILFNMIGIGATLAIVLWFLNKQVATVRAQPSADTQNTASIEKA
;
A
#
# COMPACT_ATOMS: atom_id res chain seq x y z
N MET A 1 -8.52 -25.82 4.31
CA MET A 1 -9.15 -25.63 3.00
C MET A 1 -9.30 -24.16 2.61
N LYS A 2 -10.09 -23.32 3.31
CA LYS A 2 -10.34 -21.91 2.94
C LYS A 2 -9.09 -21.02 2.84
N ARG A 3 -8.14 -21.19 3.77
CA ARG A 3 -6.85 -20.45 3.76
C ARG A 3 -5.95 -20.85 2.58
N LEU A 4 -5.98 -22.13 2.20
CA LEU A 4 -5.22 -22.64 1.04
C LEU A 4 -5.85 -22.17 -0.28
N ALA A 5 -7.19 -22.14 -0.37
CA ALA A 5 -7.89 -21.62 -1.54
C ALA A 5 -7.60 -20.13 -1.79
N LEU A 6 -7.52 -19.33 -0.73
CA LEU A 6 -7.16 -17.91 -0.82
C LEU A 6 -5.70 -17.74 -1.33
N LEU A 7 -4.78 -18.56 -0.83
CA LEU A 7 -3.38 -18.53 -1.24
C LEU A 7 -3.21 -18.94 -2.71
N ILE A 8 -3.92 -19.98 -3.15
CA ILE A 8 -3.95 -20.41 -4.56
C ILE A 8 -4.55 -19.33 -5.47
N LEU A 9 -5.62 -18.66 -5.03
CA LEU A 9 -6.21 -17.55 -5.76
C LEU A 9 -5.21 -16.39 -5.94
N ILE A 10 -4.52 -16.00 -4.88
CA ILE A 10 -3.49 -14.95 -4.94
C ILE A 10 -2.36 -15.37 -5.88
N LEU A 11 -1.87 -16.61 -5.78
CA LEU A 11 -0.84 -17.16 -6.66
C LEU A 11 -1.29 -17.19 -8.13
N ALA A 12 -2.55 -17.53 -8.40
CA ALA A 12 -3.11 -17.54 -9.74
C ALA A 12 -3.21 -16.12 -10.33
N ILE A 13 -3.67 -15.14 -9.54
CA ILE A 13 -3.74 -13.74 -9.97
C ILE A 13 -2.33 -13.18 -10.22
N LEU A 14 -1.40 -13.44 -9.30
CA LEU A 14 -0.03 -12.96 -9.41
C LEU A 14 0.70 -13.62 -10.59
N GLY A 15 0.50 -14.93 -10.79
CA GLY A 15 1.02 -15.68 -11.92
C GLY A 15 0.45 -15.18 -13.25
N ALA A 16 -0.86 -14.98 -13.34
CA ALA A 16 -1.51 -14.46 -14.55
C ALA A 16 -1.07 -13.02 -14.87
N GLY A 17 -0.99 -12.14 -13.86
CA GLY A 17 -0.48 -10.77 -14.06
C GLY A 17 1.00 -10.75 -14.49
N GLY A 18 1.82 -11.63 -13.91
CA GLY A 18 3.22 -11.80 -14.26
C GLY A 18 3.42 -12.33 -15.68
N THR A 19 2.64 -13.33 -16.12
CA THR A 19 2.74 -13.86 -17.48
C THR A 19 2.23 -12.87 -18.53
N LEU A 20 1.16 -12.10 -18.23
CA LEU A 20 0.72 -11.01 -19.11
C LEU A 20 1.81 -9.96 -19.30
N THR A 21 2.49 -9.56 -18.21
CA THR A 21 3.60 -8.60 -18.24
C THR A 21 4.81 -9.14 -19.01
N ALA A 22 5.08 -10.44 -18.90
CA ALA A 22 6.15 -11.08 -19.66
C ALA A 22 5.84 -11.19 -21.16
N LEU A 23 4.56 -11.37 -21.52
CA LEU A 23 4.12 -11.45 -22.91
C LEU A 23 4.23 -10.11 -23.65
N THR A 24 4.11 -8.99 -22.93
CA THR A 24 4.22 -7.62 -23.46
C THR A 24 5.60 -6.98 -23.29
N GLY A 25 6.59 -7.76 -22.80
CA GLY A 25 7.86 -7.23 -22.29
C GLY A 25 8.79 -6.53 -23.29
N SER A 26 8.66 -6.80 -24.60
CA SER A 26 9.48 -6.14 -25.64
C SER A 26 8.73 -5.09 -26.44
N ASP A 27 7.39 -5.20 -26.54
CA ASP A 27 6.53 -4.30 -27.31
C ASP A 27 5.20 -4.12 -26.57
N TRP A 28 4.95 -2.90 -26.08
CA TRP A 28 3.65 -2.51 -25.48
C TRP A 28 2.68 -1.94 -26.53
N SER A 29 2.91 -2.25 -27.80
CA SER A 29 2.05 -1.82 -28.89
C SER A 29 0.82 -2.74 -29.01
N ALA A 30 -0.26 -2.23 -29.60
CA ALA A 30 -1.48 -3.01 -29.79
C ALA A 30 -1.30 -4.24 -30.71
N THR A 31 -0.13 -4.45 -31.33
CA THR A 31 0.20 -5.68 -32.05
C THR A 31 0.67 -6.83 -31.15
N ALA A 32 1.11 -6.55 -29.92
CA ALA A 32 1.52 -7.57 -28.95
C ALA A 32 0.37 -8.13 -28.10
N MET A 33 -0.79 -7.45 -28.10
CA MET A 33 -1.98 -7.88 -27.36
C MET A 33 -2.97 -8.64 -28.26
N PRO A 34 -3.26 -9.92 -28.00
CA PRO A 34 -4.22 -10.68 -28.79
C PRO A 34 -5.61 -10.01 -28.78
N GLY A 35 -6.07 -9.56 -29.95
CA GLY A 35 -7.39 -8.93 -30.12
C GLY A 35 -7.40 -7.39 -30.07
N ALA A 36 -6.27 -6.74 -29.75
CA ALA A 36 -6.18 -5.29 -29.81
C ALA A 36 -6.08 -4.81 -31.28
N LYS A 37 -6.79 -3.72 -31.59
CA LYS A 37 -6.78 -3.09 -32.93
C LYS A 37 -6.20 -1.70 -32.80
N VAL A 38 -5.09 -1.43 -33.49
CA VAL A 38 -4.53 -0.08 -33.63
C VAL A 38 -5.45 0.70 -34.56
N GLN A 39 -6.21 1.66 -34.00
CA GLN A 39 -7.13 2.48 -34.78
C GLN A 39 -6.43 3.69 -35.44
N CYS A 40 -5.33 4.17 -34.86
CA CYS A 40 -4.54 5.27 -35.39
C CYS A 40 -3.06 5.12 -34.96
N ALA A 41 -2.13 5.52 -35.83
CA ALA A 41 -0.69 5.54 -35.53
C ALA A 41 -0.27 6.78 -34.73
N ASP A 42 -1.11 7.81 -34.69
CA ASP A 42 -0.89 9.00 -33.89
C ASP A 42 -1.16 8.70 -32.40
N PRO A 43 -0.19 8.92 -31.49
CA PRO A 43 -0.38 8.73 -30.05
C PRO A 43 -1.53 9.57 -29.47
N ALA A 44 -1.87 10.72 -30.06
CA ALA A 44 -3.01 11.53 -29.60
C ALA A 44 -4.38 10.83 -29.81
N CYS A 45 -4.44 9.86 -30.74
CA CYS A 45 -5.65 9.12 -31.09
C CYS A 45 -5.58 7.63 -30.69
N SER A 46 -4.54 7.21 -29.96
CA SER A 46 -4.31 5.82 -29.60
C SER A 46 -4.56 5.57 -28.11
N VAL A 47 -5.35 4.55 -27.78
CA VAL A 47 -5.57 4.13 -26.38
C VAL A 47 -4.37 3.35 -25.82
N PHE A 48 -3.46 2.92 -26.71
CA PHE A 48 -2.31 2.08 -26.36
C PHE A 48 -0.99 2.86 -26.29
N LEU A 49 -0.93 4.08 -26.83
CA LEU A 49 0.25 4.93 -26.77
C LEU A 49 -0.10 6.22 -26.02
N ALA A 50 0.74 6.58 -25.06
CA ALA A 50 0.65 7.85 -24.36
C ALA A 50 1.65 8.85 -24.94
N GLU A 51 1.26 10.12 -25.05
CA GLU A 51 2.20 11.18 -25.36
C GLU A 51 3.17 11.40 -24.18
N PRO A 52 4.40 11.93 -24.42
CA PRO A 52 5.41 12.09 -23.37
C PRO A 52 4.91 12.87 -22.14
N TRP A 53 4.05 13.87 -22.34
CA TRP A 53 3.50 14.67 -21.25
C TRP A 53 2.44 13.90 -20.44
N GLN A 54 1.62 13.07 -21.08
CA GLN A 54 0.62 12.21 -20.42
C GLN A 54 1.33 11.15 -19.57
N ALA A 55 2.39 10.54 -20.12
CA ALA A 55 3.23 9.60 -19.39
C ALA A 55 3.90 10.28 -18.18
N GLY A 56 4.40 11.51 -18.34
CA GLY A 56 4.94 12.30 -17.23
C GLY A 56 3.93 12.56 -16.11
N GLN A 57 2.68 12.90 -16.47
CA GLN A 57 1.60 13.10 -15.50
C GLN A 57 1.25 11.82 -14.73
N LEU A 58 1.26 10.65 -15.40
CA LEU A 58 1.03 9.38 -14.74
C LEU A 58 2.10 9.09 -13.68
N ILE A 59 3.37 9.31 -13.99
CA ILE A 59 4.48 9.12 -13.06
C ILE A 59 4.35 10.06 -11.85
N LEU A 60 4.01 11.33 -12.09
CA LEU A 60 3.79 12.29 -11.03
C LEU A 60 2.59 11.91 -10.15
N LEU A 61 1.50 11.44 -10.75
CA LEU A 61 0.32 10.97 -10.02
C LEU A 61 0.65 9.78 -9.13
N VAL A 62 1.33 8.76 -9.68
CA VAL A 62 1.74 7.57 -8.92
C VAL A 62 2.70 7.97 -7.79
N GLY A 63 3.69 8.82 -8.08
CA GLY A 63 4.60 9.34 -7.08
C GLY A 63 3.89 10.10 -5.97
N PHE A 64 2.93 10.97 -6.32
CA PHE A 64 2.12 11.72 -5.37
C PHE A 64 1.30 10.80 -4.47
N ILE A 65 0.65 9.78 -5.04
CA ILE A 65 -0.15 8.81 -4.28
C ILE A 65 0.74 8.04 -3.31
N LEU A 66 1.87 7.49 -3.77
CA LEU A 66 2.79 6.73 -2.91
C LEU A 66 3.36 7.59 -1.80
N PHE A 67 3.79 8.81 -2.11
CA PHE A 67 4.32 9.75 -1.13
C PHE A 67 3.28 10.08 -0.04
N ASN A 68 2.04 10.40 -0.42
CA ASN A 68 0.98 10.70 0.55
C ASN A 68 0.57 9.47 1.35
N MET A 69 0.49 8.30 0.73
CA MET A 69 0.14 7.05 1.41
C MET A 69 1.18 6.72 2.50
N ILE A 70 2.46 6.85 2.18
CA ILE A 70 3.56 6.68 3.14
C ILE A 70 3.50 7.78 4.21
N GLY A 71 3.27 9.04 3.82
CA GLY A 71 3.21 10.18 4.72
C GLY A 71 2.12 10.05 5.79
N ILE A 72 0.90 9.65 5.40
CA ILE A 72 -0.19 9.41 6.35
C ILE A 72 0.12 8.21 7.25
N GLY A 73 0.66 7.12 6.68
CA GLY A 73 1.08 5.95 7.44
C GLY A 73 2.12 6.28 8.52
N ALA A 74 3.14 7.05 8.16
CA ALA A 74 4.17 7.51 9.09
C ALA A 74 3.59 8.44 10.17
N THR A 75 2.73 9.38 9.78
CA THR A 75 2.09 10.31 10.72
C THR A 75 1.25 9.57 11.75
N LEU A 76 0.41 8.62 11.31
CA LEU A 76 -0.40 7.78 12.20
C LEU A 76 0.48 6.92 13.12
N ALA A 77 1.54 6.31 12.60
CA ALA A 77 2.45 5.50 13.39
C ALA A 77 3.09 6.31 14.53
N ILE A 78 3.54 7.54 14.23
CA ILE A 78 4.14 8.44 15.23
C ILE A 78 3.11 8.82 16.30
N VAL A 79 1.92 9.23 15.90
CA VAL A 79 0.85 9.63 16.84
C VAL A 79 0.48 8.48 17.77
N LEU A 80 0.26 7.28 17.22
CA LEU A 80 -0.08 6.11 18.00
C LEU A 80 1.07 5.65 18.91
N TRP A 81 2.32 5.81 18.46
CA TRP A 81 3.49 5.51 19.29
C TRP A 81 3.57 6.43 20.52
N PHE A 82 3.33 7.73 20.34
CA PHE A 82 3.28 8.68 21.46
C PHE A 82 2.13 8.36 22.43
N LEU A 83 0.93 8.08 21.90
CA LEU A 83 -0.21 7.68 22.73
C LEU A 83 0.10 6.42 23.55
N ASN A 84 0.66 5.40 22.92
CA ASN A 84 1.02 4.15 23.60
C ASN A 84 2.04 4.39 24.72
N LYS A 85 3.03 5.27 24.48
CA LYS A 85 4.04 5.62 25.50
C LYS A 85 3.41 6.30 26.72
N GLN A 86 2.45 7.21 26.51
CA GLN A 86 1.74 7.87 27.61
C GLN A 86 0.86 6.89 28.39
N VAL A 87 0.11 6.05 27.69
CA VAL A 87 -0.74 5.02 28.32
C VAL A 87 0.09 4.03 29.14
N ALA A 88 1.25 3.59 28.62
CA ALA A 88 2.16 2.72 29.35
C ALA A 88 2.71 3.38 30.62
N THR A 89 3.01 4.68 30.56
CA THR A 89 3.48 5.45 31.72
C THR A 89 2.42 5.52 32.81
N VAL A 90 1.16 5.81 32.45
CA VAL A 90 0.04 5.85 33.41
C VAL A 90 -0.23 4.47 34.01
N ARG A 91 -0.16 3.40 33.20
CA ARG A 91 -0.35 2.02 33.69
C ARG A 91 0.75 1.54 34.63
N ALA A 92 1.97 2.06 34.48
CA ALA A 92 3.10 1.73 35.36
C ALA A 92 3.06 2.51 36.68
N GLN A 93 2.17 3.49 36.82
CA GLN A 93 2.01 4.27 38.04
C GLN A 93 1.17 3.45 39.03
N PRO A 94 1.69 3.13 40.22
CA PRO A 94 0.94 2.33 41.19
C PRO A 94 -0.34 3.07 41.58
N SER A 95 -1.47 2.36 41.53
CA SER A 95 -2.75 2.88 42.00
C SER A 95 -2.58 3.42 43.42
N ALA A 96 -3.09 4.63 43.68
CA ALA A 96 -2.97 5.29 44.98
C ALA A 96 -3.48 4.42 46.16
N ASP A 97 -4.37 3.46 45.89
CA ASP A 97 -4.84 2.47 46.86
C ASP A 97 -3.73 1.54 47.41
N THR A 98 -2.73 1.18 46.60
CA THR A 98 -1.64 0.29 47.05
C THR A 98 -0.64 1.01 47.95
N GLN A 99 -0.50 2.33 47.82
CA GLN A 99 0.34 3.11 48.76
C GLN A 99 -0.34 3.29 50.12
N ASN A 100 -1.65 3.54 50.15
CA ASN A 100 -2.37 3.76 51.41
C ASN A 100 -2.43 2.51 52.30
N THR A 101 -2.57 1.31 51.74
CA THR A 101 -2.56 0.06 52.52
C THR A 101 -1.17 -0.27 53.08
N ALA A 102 -0.11 -0.03 52.31
CA ALA A 102 1.27 -0.23 52.75
C ALA A 102 1.70 0.74 53.89
N SER A 103 1.13 1.95 53.94
CA SER A 103 1.34 2.88 55.06
C SER A 103 0.52 2.55 56.30
N ILE A 104 -0.62 1.87 56.16
CA ILE A 104 -1.45 1.44 57.30
C ILE A 104 -0.87 0.17 57.95
N GLU A 105 -0.27 -0.74 57.20
CA GLU A 105 0.38 -1.95 57.75
C GLU A 105 1.68 -1.63 58.53
N LYS A 106 2.27 -0.46 58.29
CA LYS A 106 3.50 0.00 58.97
C LYS A 106 3.27 0.89 60.21
N ALA A 107 2.02 1.22 60.53
CA ALA A 107 1.63 2.03 61.69
C ALA A 107 1.06 1.14 62.81
#